data_AF-A0A7C4GBH9-F1
#
_entry.id   AF-A0A7C4GBH9-F1
#
_cell.length_a   1.000
_cell.length_b   1.000
_cell.length_c   1.000
_cell.angle_alpha   90.00
_cell.angle_beta   90.00
_cell.angle_gamma   90.00
#
_symmetry.space_group_name_H-M   'P 1'
#
loop_
_entity.id
_entity.type
_entity.pdbx_description
1 polymer ?
#
loop_
_entity_poly.entity_id
_entity_poly.type
_entity_poly.pdbx_seq_one_letter_code
_entity_poly.pdbx_strand_id
1 'polypeptide(L)'
;MIFIAIIKTRSKKVKSLDRLSIKTYLEREREFENFIAKFIENLKFIKSPEAALLYTSKIYNGKFSDIIFQNISLGLSIGEIFNNLSNFFPSNKRVLNLFSRSLSYDTTRFISISDDVLKYIKETIYLKNQIEALLTKVRIKMTVLSISSSATLALLSKIIPFILNLIIIETNISMYFPLFNDLSLVSFLLFLTISLYNTYIVSKTIFHSHSIILSILSSLIFIFLYILTPEVGARF
;
A
#
# COMPACT_ATOMS: atom_id res chain seq x y z
N MET A 1 -4.39 23.83 -5.48
CA MET A 1 -3.13 23.31 -6.10
C MET A 1 -2.14 22.66 -5.13
N ILE A 2 -2.12 23.00 -3.83
CA ILE A 2 -1.15 22.47 -2.86
C ILE A 2 -1.41 20.98 -2.48
N PHE A 3 -2.66 20.53 -2.49
CA PHE A 3 -3.02 19.12 -2.22
C PHE A 3 -2.55 18.13 -3.31
N ILE A 4 -2.43 18.57 -4.56
CA ILE A 4 -2.01 17.71 -5.68
C ILE A 4 -0.49 17.46 -5.62
N ALA A 5 0.30 18.42 -5.14
CA ALA A 5 1.76 18.28 -5.01
C ALA A 5 2.16 17.29 -3.91
N ILE A 6 1.43 17.26 -2.79
CA ILE A 6 1.67 16.31 -1.68
C ILE A 6 1.30 14.87 -2.11
N ILE A 7 0.27 14.70 -2.93
CA ILE A 7 -0.14 13.38 -3.46
C ILE A 7 0.83 12.90 -4.56
N LYS A 8 1.32 13.81 -5.43
CA LYS A 8 2.23 13.48 -6.54
C LYS A 8 3.63 13.08 -6.04
N THR A 9 4.10 13.64 -4.92
CA THR A 9 5.40 13.32 -4.31
C THR A 9 5.37 12.00 -3.51
N ARG A 10 4.27 11.68 -2.81
CA ARG A 10 4.12 10.35 -2.16
C ARG A 10 3.84 9.22 -3.17
N SER A 11 3.13 9.51 -4.27
CA SER A 11 2.84 8.54 -5.34
C SER A 11 4.09 7.99 -6.04
N LYS A 12 5.14 8.80 -6.22
CA LYS A 12 6.42 8.34 -6.79
C LYS A 12 7.17 7.37 -5.87
N LYS A 13 6.97 7.44 -4.54
CA LYS A 13 7.68 6.59 -3.57
C LYS A 13 7.00 5.23 -3.32
N VAL A 14 5.72 5.09 -3.70
CA VAL A 14 4.92 3.86 -3.49
C VAL A 14 4.87 2.98 -4.75
N LYS A 15 5.50 3.42 -5.85
CA LYS A 15 5.30 2.85 -7.19
C LYS A 15 6.09 1.58 -7.56
N SER A 16 6.80 0.95 -6.64
CA SER A 16 7.49 -0.31 -6.95
C SER A 16 7.78 -1.14 -5.70
N LEU A 17 6.84 -1.23 -4.76
CA LEU A 17 6.90 -2.29 -3.77
C LEU A 17 6.34 -3.58 -4.39
N ASP A 18 7.16 -4.26 -5.17
CA ASP A 18 6.92 -5.64 -5.60
C ASP A 18 6.63 -6.50 -4.36
N ARG A 19 5.78 -7.52 -4.47
CA ARG A 19 5.57 -8.46 -3.35
C ARG A 19 6.89 -9.08 -2.84
N LEU A 20 7.88 -9.21 -3.73
CA LEU A 20 9.26 -9.59 -3.40
C LEU A 20 9.96 -8.53 -2.54
N SER A 21 9.72 -7.24 -2.77
CA SER A 21 10.27 -6.14 -1.99
C SER A 21 9.62 -6.01 -0.61
N ILE A 22 8.35 -6.42 -0.45
CA ILE A 22 7.66 -6.40 0.86
C ILE A 22 8.20 -7.52 1.74
N LYS A 23 8.30 -8.75 1.22
CA LYS A 23 8.86 -9.87 1.98
C LYS A 23 10.30 -9.56 2.43
N THR A 24 11.12 -9.08 1.50
CA THR A 24 12.50 -8.66 1.82
C THR A 24 12.56 -7.45 2.75
N TYR A 25 11.59 -6.54 2.69
CA TYR A 25 11.46 -5.45 3.66
C TYR A 25 11.13 -5.96 5.06
N LEU A 26 10.15 -6.84 5.20
CA LEU A 26 9.76 -7.43 6.48
C LEU A 26 10.86 -8.30 7.09
N GLU A 27 11.57 -9.07 6.26
CA GLU A 27 12.75 -9.81 6.68
C GLU A 27 13.83 -8.87 7.23
N ARG A 28 14.11 -7.74 6.55
CA ARG A 28 15.05 -6.73 7.05
C ARG A 28 14.60 -6.05 8.33
N GLU A 29 13.32 -5.72 8.49
CA GLU A 29 12.79 -5.13 9.72
C GLU A 29 12.88 -6.11 10.89
N ARG A 30 12.64 -7.40 10.63
CA ARG A 30 12.81 -8.46 11.63
C ARG A 30 14.27 -8.71 11.97
N GLU A 31 15.15 -8.66 10.97
CA GLU A 31 16.60 -8.71 11.18
C GLU A 31 17.06 -7.56 12.09
N PHE A 32 16.58 -6.35 11.83
CA PHE A 32 16.83 -5.16 12.64
C PHE A 32 16.32 -5.33 14.07
N GLU A 33 15.07 -5.74 14.26
CA GLU A 33 14.48 -5.98 15.59
C GLU A 33 15.32 -6.98 16.39
N ASN A 34 15.64 -8.13 15.78
CA ASN A 34 16.44 -9.18 16.42
C ASN A 34 17.84 -8.70 16.80
N PHE A 35 18.46 -7.89 15.95
CA PHE A 35 19.76 -7.31 16.23
C PHE A 35 19.69 -6.31 17.40
N ILE A 36 18.73 -5.37 17.37
CA ILE A 36 18.57 -4.37 18.42
C ILE A 36 18.21 -5.02 19.76
N ALA A 37 17.35 -6.05 19.76
CA ALA A 37 17.03 -6.80 20.97
C ALA A 37 18.27 -7.40 21.62
N LYS A 38 19.11 -8.09 20.84
CA LYS A 38 20.37 -8.69 21.31
C LYS A 38 21.39 -7.63 21.73
N PHE A 39 21.46 -6.51 21.00
CA PHE A 39 22.32 -5.40 21.38
C PHE A 39 21.91 -4.81 22.73
N ILE A 40 20.63 -4.56 22.96
CA ILE A 40 20.12 -4.04 24.24
C ILE A 40 20.39 -5.02 25.37
N GLU A 41 20.16 -6.31 25.14
CA GLU A 41 20.47 -7.37 26.10
C GLU A 41 21.96 -7.34 26.47
N ASN A 42 22.85 -7.36 25.49
CA ASN A 42 24.29 -7.29 25.71
C ASN A 42 24.74 -5.98 26.35
N LEU A 43 24.08 -4.86 26.03
CA LEU A 43 24.36 -3.55 26.61
C LEU A 43 24.06 -3.53 28.11
N LYS A 44 22.99 -4.20 28.55
CA LYS A 44 22.66 -4.32 29.98
C LYS A 44 23.74 -5.05 30.76
N PHE A 45 24.35 -6.08 30.17
CA PHE A 45 25.42 -6.86 30.81
C PHE A 45 26.78 -6.16 30.76
N ILE A 46 27.19 -5.69 29.58
CA ILE A 46 28.55 -5.19 29.32
C ILE A 46 28.70 -3.72 29.70
N LYS A 47 27.62 -2.93 29.67
CA LYS A 47 27.55 -1.48 29.97
C LYS A 47 28.40 -0.56 29.10
N SER A 48 29.34 -1.08 28.31
CA SER A 48 30.01 -0.39 27.20
C SER A 48 29.24 -0.63 25.89
N PRO A 49 28.78 0.42 25.20
CA PRO A 49 28.08 0.29 23.93
C PRO A 49 28.93 -0.31 22.82
N GLU A 50 30.23 0.02 22.75
CA GLU A 50 31.17 -0.49 21.74
C GLU A 50 31.37 -2.00 21.92
N ALA A 51 31.63 -2.42 23.16
CA ALA A 51 31.83 -3.83 23.49
C ALA A 51 30.54 -4.64 23.33
N ALA A 52 29.38 -4.06 23.68
CA ALA A 52 28.07 -4.68 23.44
C ALA A 52 27.77 -4.85 21.95
N LEU A 53 28.06 -3.84 21.11
CA LEU A 53 27.91 -3.94 19.65
C LEU A 53 28.84 -5.02 19.07
N LEU A 54 30.10 -5.07 19.50
CA LEU A 54 31.07 -6.07 19.04
C LEU A 54 30.66 -7.49 19.44
N TYR A 55 30.16 -7.67 20.67
CA TYR A 55 29.69 -8.98 21.11
C TYR A 55 28.42 -9.40 20.35
N THR A 56 27.51 -8.45 20.11
CA THR A 56 26.30 -8.67 19.32
C THR A 56 26.63 -9.05 17.87
N SER A 57 27.60 -8.37 17.24
CA SER A 57 28.00 -8.68 15.86
C SER A 57 28.66 -10.04 15.73
N LYS A 58 29.37 -10.53 16.76
CA LYS A 58 29.93 -11.89 16.79
C LYS A 58 28.87 -12.98 16.90
N ILE A 59 27.79 -12.72 17.66
CA ILE A 59 26.67 -13.67 17.82
C ILE A 59 25.75 -13.63 16.60
N TYR A 60 25.67 -12.49 15.93
CA TYR A 60 24.76 -12.25 14.82
C TYR A 60 25.46 -12.47 13.48
N ASN A 61 25.25 -13.63 12.85
CA ASN A 61 25.76 -13.94 11.50
C ASN A 61 24.94 -13.24 10.39
N GLY A 62 24.85 -11.91 10.43
CA GLY A 62 24.07 -11.12 9.48
C GLY A 62 24.94 -10.38 8.48
N LYS A 63 24.39 -9.97 7.33
CA LYS A 63 25.13 -9.27 6.26
C LYS A 63 25.82 -7.97 6.68
N PHE A 64 25.43 -7.39 7.82
CA PHE A 64 25.98 -6.13 8.34
C PHE A 64 26.86 -6.34 9.59
N SER A 65 27.04 -7.58 10.07
CA SER A 65 27.93 -7.89 11.21
C SER A 65 29.38 -7.54 10.90
N ASP A 66 29.83 -7.86 9.69
CA ASP A 66 31.19 -7.62 9.23
C ASP A 66 31.49 -6.12 9.19
N ILE A 67 30.49 -5.32 8.81
CA ILE A 67 30.60 -3.86 8.74
C ILE A 67 30.67 -3.25 10.14
N ILE A 68 29.89 -3.76 11.09
CA ILE A 68 30.01 -3.36 12.50
C ILE A 68 31.40 -3.71 13.02
N PHE A 69 31.89 -4.92 12.75
CA PHE A 69 33.20 -5.38 13.19
C PHE A 69 34.32 -4.50 12.62
N GLN A 70 34.28 -4.21 11.31
CA GLN A 70 35.23 -3.32 10.65
C GLN A 70 35.20 -1.92 11.26
N ASN A 71 34.02 -1.33 11.43
CA ASN A 71 33.87 0.02 12.00
C ASN A 71 34.42 0.11 13.43
N ILE A 72 34.22 -0.93 14.26
CA ILE A 72 34.77 -0.97 15.61
C ILE A 72 36.29 -1.15 15.57
N SER A 73 36.82 -1.99 14.67
CA SER A 73 38.27 -2.18 14.52
C SER A 73 39.00 -0.92 14.06
N LEU A 74 38.31 -0.06 13.31
CA LEU A 74 38.80 1.26 12.89
C LEU A 74 38.70 2.32 14.00
N GLY A 75 38.16 1.98 15.17
CA GLY A 75 37.99 2.90 16.29
C GLY A 75 36.91 3.96 16.07
N LEU A 76 35.94 3.71 15.18
CA LEU A 76 34.84 4.64 14.95
C LEU A 76 33.96 4.77 16.20
N SER A 77 33.41 5.97 16.39
CA SER A 77 32.49 6.24 17.50
C SER A 77 31.17 5.49 17.33
N ILE A 78 30.44 5.24 18.43
CA ILE A 78 29.06 4.69 18.38
C ILE A 78 28.17 5.51 17.43
N GLY A 79 28.36 6.83 17.44
CA GLY A 79 27.71 7.79 16.56
C GLY A 79 27.78 7.39 15.09
N GLU A 80 29.02 7.20 14.64
CA GLU A 80 29.36 6.87 13.27
C GLU A 80 28.93 5.44 12.90
N ILE A 81 29.12 4.48 13.81
CA ILE A 81 28.68 3.09 13.59
C ILE A 81 27.18 3.02 13.34
N PHE A 82 26.37 3.67 14.17
CA PHE A 82 24.91 3.71 13.99
C PHE A 82 24.48 4.51 12.75
N ASN A 83 25.22 5.56 12.39
CA ASN A 83 24.97 6.29 11.15
C ASN A 83 25.25 5.41 9.91
N ASN A 84 26.32 4.61 9.92
CA ASN A 84 26.62 3.65 8.87
C ASN A 84 25.55 2.54 8.80
N LEU A 85 25.09 2.04 9.95
CA LEU A 85 23.95 1.11 10.02
C LEU A 85 22.65 1.71 9.48
N SER A 86 22.46 3.03 9.61
CA SER A 86 21.29 3.71 9.07
C SER A 86 21.18 3.64 7.54
N ASN A 87 22.30 3.43 6.85
CA ASN A 87 22.33 3.20 5.40
C ASN A 87 21.79 1.79 5.05
N PHE A 88 22.01 0.80 5.93
CA PHE A 88 21.45 -0.54 5.79
C PHE A 88 19.97 -0.60 6.13
N PHE A 89 19.55 0.18 7.12
CA PHE A 89 18.17 0.27 7.59
C PHE A 89 17.58 1.68 7.38
N PRO A 90 17.33 2.08 6.12
CA PRO A 90 16.89 3.44 5.81
C PRO A 90 15.54 3.80 6.45
N SER A 91 14.65 2.82 6.64
CA SER A 91 13.36 3.01 7.33
C SER A 91 13.52 3.33 8.81
N ASN A 92 14.58 2.82 9.46
CA ASN A 92 14.86 2.99 10.88
C ASN A 92 15.95 4.02 11.17
N LYS A 93 16.36 4.80 10.17
CA LYS A 93 17.41 5.83 10.30
C LYS A 93 17.16 6.79 11.46
N ARG A 94 15.91 7.21 11.66
CA ARG A 94 15.55 8.12 12.77
C ARG A 94 15.76 7.45 14.13
N VAL A 95 15.38 6.18 14.27
CA VAL A 95 15.55 5.40 15.50
C VAL A 95 17.04 5.22 15.80
N LEU A 96 17.84 4.84 14.79
CA LEU A 96 19.28 4.67 14.93
C LEU A 96 20.00 5.97 15.30
N ASN A 97 19.57 7.10 14.73
CA ASN A 97 20.11 8.41 15.10
C ASN A 97 19.72 8.84 16.53
N LEU A 98 18.58 8.38 17.04
CA LEU A 98 18.21 8.62 18.44
C LEU A 98 19.06 7.75 19.37
N PHE A 99 19.25 6.47 19.01
CA PHE A 99 20.13 5.56 19.74
C PHE A 99 21.55 6.09 19.84
N SER A 100 22.08 6.56 18.71
CA SER A 100 23.43 7.10 18.66
C SER A 100 23.60 8.29 19.61
N ARG A 101 22.65 9.24 19.59
CA ARG A 101 22.65 10.39 20.49
C ARG A 101 22.47 10.00 21.96
N SER A 102 21.56 9.08 22.27
CA SER A 102 21.29 8.69 23.66
C SER A 102 22.45 7.91 24.25
N LEU A 103 23.06 7.00 23.48
CA LEU A 103 24.21 6.20 23.91
C LEU A 103 25.46 7.06 24.09
N SER A 104 25.67 8.06 23.23
CA SER A 104 26.80 8.99 23.39
C SER A 104 26.64 9.95 24.57
N TYR A 105 25.40 10.24 25.00
CA TYR A 105 25.15 11.17 26.10
C TYR A 105 25.16 10.48 27.48
N ASP A 106 24.33 9.45 27.64
CA ASP A 106 24.19 8.73 28.91
C ASP A 106 23.73 7.29 28.66
N THR A 107 24.68 6.37 28.68
CA THR A 107 24.45 4.94 28.48
C THR A 107 23.59 4.34 29.58
N THR A 108 23.73 4.80 30.82
CA THR A 108 22.99 4.27 31.97
C THR A 108 21.52 4.63 31.90
N ARG A 109 21.22 5.88 31.51
CA ARG A 109 19.85 6.33 31.27
C ARG A 109 19.25 5.69 30.04
N PHE A 110 20.04 5.43 28.98
CA PHE A 110 19.53 4.67 27.84
C PHE A 110 19.18 3.22 28.24
N ILE A 111 20.01 2.57 29.05
CA ILE A 111 19.76 1.20 29.54
C ILE A 111 18.43 1.15 30.31
N SER A 112 18.12 2.13 31.17
CA SER A 112 16.89 2.12 31.95
C SER A 112 15.62 2.27 31.10
N ILE A 113 15.68 2.94 29.95
CA ILE A 113 14.55 3.08 29.01
C ILE A 113 14.59 2.07 27.85
N SER A 114 15.63 1.24 27.76
CA SER A 114 15.90 0.41 26.58
C SER A 114 14.80 -0.63 26.30
N ASP A 115 14.15 -1.16 27.36
CA ASP A 115 13.04 -2.09 27.22
C ASP A 115 11.79 -1.43 26.63
N ASP A 116 11.48 -0.20 27.06
CA ASP A 116 10.36 0.58 26.51
C ASP A 116 10.61 0.91 25.04
N VAL A 117 11.84 1.27 24.69
CA VAL A 117 12.26 1.51 23.31
C VAL A 117 12.14 0.24 22.46
N LEU A 118 12.56 -0.91 22.99
CA LEU A 118 12.43 -2.19 22.28
C LEU A 118 10.96 -2.57 22.08
N LYS A 119 10.12 -2.38 23.11
CA LYS A 119 8.68 -2.58 23.03
C LYS A 119 8.05 -1.69 21.96
N TYR A 120 8.43 -0.42 21.91
CA TYR A 120 7.97 0.51 20.88
C TYR A 120 8.38 0.08 19.46
N ILE A 121 9.60 -0.40 19.26
CA ILE A 121 10.07 -0.93 17.96
C ILE A 121 9.22 -2.13 17.54
N LYS A 122 9.01 -3.10 18.45
CA LYS A 122 8.18 -4.28 18.21
C LYS A 122 6.75 -3.92 17.83
N GLU A 123 6.15 -3.00 18.59
CA GLU A 123 4.79 -2.52 18.34
C GLU A 123 4.70 -1.77 17.01
N THR A 124 5.69 -0.97 16.65
CA THR A 124 5.75 -0.26 15.37
C THR A 124 5.79 -1.23 14.18
N ILE A 125 6.64 -2.26 14.26
CA ILE A 125 6.73 -3.30 13.21
C ILE A 125 5.40 -4.07 13.13
N TYR A 126 4.82 -4.45 14.27
CA TYR A 126 3.54 -5.14 14.32
C TYR A 126 2.40 -4.33 13.72
N LEU A 127 2.24 -3.06 14.13
CA LEU A 127 1.21 -2.16 13.61
C LEU A 127 1.37 -1.94 12.11
N LYS A 128 2.62 -1.81 11.63
CA LYS A 128 2.89 -1.69 10.19
C LYS A 128 2.41 -2.92 9.42
N ASN A 129 2.68 -4.11 9.94
CA ASN A 129 2.21 -5.37 9.33
C ASN A 129 0.68 -5.46 9.32
N GLN A 130 0.03 -5.03 10.41
CA GLN A 130 -1.43 -4.99 10.48
C GLN A 130 -2.03 -4.01 9.48
N ILE A 131 -1.47 -2.80 9.36
CA ILE A 131 -1.91 -1.79 8.41
C ILE A 131 -1.77 -2.30 6.97
N GLU A 132 -0.67 -2.96 6.62
CA GLU A 132 -0.48 -3.55 5.29
C GLU A 132 -1.48 -4.66 5.00
N ALA A 133 -1.76 -5.53 5.98
CA ALA A 133 -2.77 -6.58 5.86
C ALA A 133 -4.17 -5.99 5.65
N LEU A 134 -4.53 -4.96 6.41
CA LEU A 134 -5.80 -4.25 6.26
C LEU A 134 -5.92 -3.55 4.90
N LEU A 135 -4.87 -2.84 4.45
CA LEU A 135 -4.84 -2.22 3.13
C LEU A 135 -5.00 -3.25 2.01
N THR A 136 -4.40 -4.43 2.15
CA THR A 136 -4.55 -5.53 1.19
C THR A 136 -5.98 -6.05 1.15
N LYS A 137 -6.61 -6.24 2.33
CA LYS A 137 -8.03 -6.64 2.40
C LYS A 137 -8.95 -5.59 1.77
N VAL A 138 -8.72 -4.31 2.03
CA VAL A 138 -9.49 -3.20 1.46
C VAL A 138 -9.32 -3.15 -0.06
N ARG A 139 -8.09 -3.30 -0.57
CA ARG A 139 -7.80 -3.41 -2.02
C ARG A 139 -8.63 -4.51 -2.66
N ILE A 140 -8.58 -5.72 -2.13
CA ILE A 140 -9.34 -6.86 -2.68
C ILE A 140 -10.84 -6.58 -2.68
N LYS A 141 -11.40 -6.15 -1.54
CA LYS A 141 -12.83 -5.83 -1.42
C LYS A 141 -13.27 -4.80 -2.46
N MET A 142 -12.48 -3.75 -2.64
CA MET A 142 -12.83 -2.69 -3.58
C MET A 142 -12.63 -3.10 -5.03
N THR A 143 -11.66 -3.96 -5.35
CA THR A 143 -11.58 -4.53 -6.71
C THR A 143 -12.82 -5.36 -7.04
N VAL A 144 -13.29 -6.19 -6.09
CA VAL A 144 -14.52 -6.96 -6.26
C VAL A 144 -15.72 -6.03 -6.42
N LEU A 145 -15.81 -4.98 -5.58
CA LEU A 145 -16.90 -4.02 -5.63
C LEU A 145 -16.93 -3.23 -6.96
N SER A 146 -15.76 -2.82 -7.47
CA SER A 146 -15.65 -2.15 -8.76
C SER A 146 -16.09 -3.07 -9.89
N ILE A 147 -15.66 -4.33 -9.88
CA ILE A 147 -16.07 -5.32 -10.89
C ILE A 147 -17.57 -5.58 -10.82
N SER A 148 -18.14 -5.79 -9.62
CA SER A 148 -19.59 -5.99 -9.47
C SER A 148 -20.38 -4.76 -9.86
N SER A 149 -19.88 -3.55 -9.57
CA SER A 149 -20.51 -2.30 -9.99
C SER A 149 -20.56 -2.21 -11.51
N SER A 150 -19.46 -2.50 -12.22
CA SER A 150 -19.45 -2.57 -13.68
C SER A 150 -20.44 -3.58 -14.24
N ALA A 151 -20.57 -4.75 -13.61
CA ALA A 151 -21.57 -5.75 -13.99
C ALA A 151 -23.00 -5.23 -13.84
N THR A 152 -23.31 -4.56 -12.72
CA THR A 152 -24.64 -3.97 -12.51
C THR A 152 -24.94 -2.83 -13.50
N LEU A 153 -23.94 -2.02 -13.84
CA LEU A 153 -24.09 -0.94 -14.82
C LEU A 153 -24.39 -1.51 -16.22
N ALA A 154 -23.79 -2.64 -16.58
CA ALA A 154 -24.05 -3.31 -17.86
C ALA A 154 -25.48 -3.87 -17.96
N LEU A 155 -26.06 -4.31 -16.84
CA LEU A 155 -27.46 -4.71 -16.80
C LEU A 155 -28.39 -3.49 -16.89
N LEU A 156 -28.07 -2.43 -16.16
CA LEU A 156 -28.86 -1.19 -16.17
C LEU A 156 -28.86 -0.50 -17.54
N SER A 157 -27.75 -0.58 -18.31
CA SER A 157 -27.71 -0.03 -19.66
C SER A 157 -28.67 -0.71 -20.64
N LYS A 158 -29.18 -1.92 -20.33
CA LYS A 158 -30.23 -2.58 -21.12
C LYS A 158 -31.63 -2.34 -20.58
N ILE A 159 -31.78 -2.30 -19.27
CA ILE A 159 -33.08 -2.16 -18.60
C ILE A 159 -33.62 -0.72 -18.71
N ILE A 160 -32.76 0.29 -18.56
CA ILE A 160 -33.18 1.70 -18.53
C ILE A 160 -33.79 2.16 -19.86
N PRO A 161 -33.17 1.89 -21.04
CA PRO A 161 -33.79 2.23 -22.32
C PRO A 161 -35.16 1.56 -22.53
N PHE A 162 -35.30 0.31 -22.07
CA PHE A 162 -36.57 -0.42 -22.14
C PHE A 162 -37.67 0.25 -21.31
N ILE A 163 -37.39 0.62 -20.05
CA ILE A 163 -38.34 1.31 -19.17
C ILE A 163 -38.74 2.67 -19.77
N LEU A 164 -37.75 3.44 -20.24
CA LEU A 164 -38.01 4.75 -20.85
C LEU A 164 -38.88 4.62 -22.10
N ASN A 165 -38.67 3.57 -22.90
CA ASN A 165 -39.50 3.32 -24.06
C ASN A 165 -40.96 2.99 -23.70
N LEU A 166 -41.20 2.19 -22.66
CA LEU A 166 -42.57 1.92 -22.19
C LEU A 166 -43.30 3.22 -21.80
N ILE A 167 -42.61 4.13 -21.10
CA ILE A 167 -43.17 5.44 -20.72
C ILE A 167 -43.45 6.31 -21.96
N ILE A 168 -42.56 6.29 -22.96
CA ILE A 168 -42.75 7.06 -24.21
C ILE A 168 -43.96 6.55 -25.02
N ILE A 169 -44.14 5.22 -25.08
CA ILE A 169 -45.29 4.58 -25.76
C ILE A 169 -46.59 4.97 -25.04
N GLU A 170 -46.62 4.89 -23.71
CA GLU A 170 -47.79 5.23 -22.91
C GLU A 170 -48.20 6.71 -23.04
N THR A 171 -47.22 7.60 -23.22
CA THR A 171 -47.44 9.05 -23.29
C THR A 171 -47.75 9.58 -24.69
N ASN A 172 -47.81 8.74 -25.74
CA ASN A 172 -48.07 9.14 -27.13
C ASN A 172 -47.14 10.24 -27.68
N ILE A 173 -45.94 10.41 -27.11
CA ILE A 173 -44.92 11.37 -27.58
C ILE A 173 -44.14 10.83 -28.80
N SER A 174 -44.45 9.59 -29.22
CA SER A 174 -43.78 8.83 -30.28
C SER A 174 -43.72 9.50 -31.66
N MET A 175 -44.55 10.52 -31.93
CA MET A 175 -44.50 11.30 -33.18
C MET A 175 -43.23 12.15 -33.35
N TYR A 176 -42.45 12.40 -32.29
CA TYR A 176 -41.30 13.31 -32.34
C TYR A 176 -39.93 12.66 -32.16
N PHE A 177 -39.84 11.35 -31.90
CA PHE A 177 -38.59 10.72 -31.48
C PHE A 177 -38.39 9.32 -32.11
N PRO A 178 -37.70 9.20 -33.26
CA PRO A 178 -37.21 7.92 -33.76
C PRO A 178 -35.95 7.55 -32.97
N LEU A 179 -36.07 7.15 -31.70
CA LEU A 179 -34.93 7.17 -30.77
C LEU A 179 -34.59 5.86 -30.06
N PHE A 180 -35.24 4.73 -30.33
CA PHE A 180 -34.98 3.51 -29.54
C PHE A 180 -33.52 3.04 -29.65
N ASN A 181 -32.97 3.00 -30.86
CA ASN A 181 -31.57 2.61 -31.09
C ASN A 181 -30.60 3.65 -30.51
N ASP A 182 -30.89 4.94 -30.67
CA ASP A 182 -30.04 6.02 -30.17
C ASP A 182 -30.02 6.08 -28.64
N LEU A 183 -31.16 5.82 -27.98
CA LEU A 183 -31.25 5.80 -26.51
C LEU A 183 -30.47 4.63 -25.91
N SER A 184 -30.52 3.46 -26.57
CA SER A 184 -29.72 2.30 -26.17
C SER A 184 -28.21 2.58 -26.28
N LEU A 185 -27.77 3.19 -27.38
CA LEU A 185 -26.38 3.53 -27.62
C LEU A 185 -25.87 4.63 -26.66
N VAL A 186 -26.69 5.65 -26.41
CA VAL A 186 -26.40 6.71 -25.43
C VAL A 186 -26.25 6.13 -24.02
N SER A 187 -27.17 5.25 -23.60
CA SER A 187 -27.09 4.62 -22.29
C SER A 187 -25.85 3.72 -22.15
N PHE A 188 -25.51 2.97 -23.20
CA PHE A 188 -24.30 2.15 -23.25
C PHE A 188 -23.04 2.99 -23.05
N LEU A 189 -22.87 4.07 -23.83
CA LEU A 189 -21.70 4.96 -23.72
C LEU A 189 -21.62 5.64 -22.36
N LEU A 190 -22.75 6.10 -21.84
CA LEU A 190 -22.82 6.79 -20.55
C LEU A 190 -22.45 5.85 -19.40
N PHE A 191 -22.99 4.62 -19.38
CA PHE A 191 -22.66 3.67 -18.32
C PHE A 191 -21.25 3.08 -18.45
N LEU A 192 -20.73 2.92 -19.68
CA LEU A 192 -19.35 2.53 -19.92
C LEU A 192 -18.36 3.57 -19.37
N THR A 193 -18.61 4.85 -19.64
CA THR A 193 -17.75 5.95 -19.16
C THR A 193 -17.82 6.11 -17.63
N ILE A 194 -19.00 5.95 -17.04
CA ILE A 194 -19.16 5.90 -15.57
C ILE A 194 -18.39 4.73 -14.97
N SER A 195 -18.48 3.54 -15.58
CA SER A 195 -17.76 2.35 -15.13
C SER A 195 -16.24 2.56 -15.15
N LEU A 196 -15.71 3.13 -16.25
CA LEU A 196 -14.31 3.51 -16.38
C LEU A 196 -13.87 4.48 -15.28
N TYR A 197 -14.61 5.56 -15.11
CA TYR A 197 -14.23 6.67 -14.25
C TYR A 197 -14.34 6.31 -12.77
N ASN A 198 -15.42 5.62 -12.39
CA ASN A 198 -15.60 5.14 -11.02
C ASN A 198 -14.50 4.16 -10.62
N THR A 199 -14.19 3.16 -11.47
CA THR A 199 -13.12 2.22 -11.17
C THR A 199 -11.76 2.90 -11.13
N TYR A 200 -11.51 3.89 -11.99
CA TYR A 200 -10.27 4.66 -11.95
C TYR A 200 -10.11 5.48 -10.66
N ILE A 201 -11.16 6.21 -10.23
CA ILE A 201 -11.14 6.99 -8.99
C ILE A 201 -10.95 6.07 -7.79
N VAL A 202 -11.75 5.00 -7.69
CA VAL A 202 -11.67 4.03 -6.60
C VAL A 202 -10.27 3.39 -6.55
N SER A 203 -9.74 3.00 -7.71
CA SER A 203 -8.40 2.42 -7.79
C SER A 203 -7.29 3.41 -7.39
N LYS A 204 -7.49 4.71 -7.65
CA LYS A 204 -6.61 5.78 -7.18
C LYS A 204 -6.70 6.03 -5.69
N THR A 205 -7.90 6.04 -5.10
CA THR A 205 -8.09 6.30 -3.66
C THR A 205 -7.52 5.18 -2.79
N ILE A 206 -7.48 3.95 -3.29
CA ILE A 206 -6.97 2.77 -2.55
C ILE A 206 -5.51 2.45 -2.91
N PHE A 207 -4.86 3.34 -3.67
CA PHE A 207 -3.45 3.24 -4.04
C PHE A 207 -3.10 1.92 -4.74
N HIS A 208 -3.92 1.45 -5.69
CA HIS A 208 -3.50 0.39 -6.59
C HIS A 208 -2.36 0.87 -7.48
N SER A 209 -1.35 0.02 -7.69
CA SER A 209 -0.20 0.31 -8.55
C SER A 209 -0.59 0.59 -10.00
N HIS A 210 -1.60 -0.14 -10.50
CA HIS A 210 -2.05 -0.09 -11.89
C HIS A 210 -3.51 0.34 -12.02
N SER A 211 -3.81 1.58 -11.62
CA SER A 211 -5.18 2.11 -11.63
C SER A 211 -5.83 2.10 -13.02
N ILE A 212 -5.03 2.31 -14.07
CA ILE A 212 -5.47 2.33 -15.48
C ILE A 212 -5.83 0.92 -15.96
N ILE A 213 -5.01 -0.09 -15.60
CA ILE A 213 -5.28 -1.48 -16.00
C ILE A 213 -6.58 -1.95 -15.36
N LEU A 214 -6.81 -1.60 -14.09
CA LEU A 214 -8.04 -1.98 -13.39
C LEU A 214 -9.29 -1.34 -14.02
N SER A 215 -9.23 -0.08 -14.45
CA SER A 215 -10.34 0.57 -15.15
C SER A 215 -10.61 -0.04 -16.53
N ILE A 216 -9.57 -0.41 -17.27
CA ILE A 216 -9.72 -1.11 -18.56
C ILE A 216 -10.38 -2.47 -18.34
N LEU A 217 -9.93 -3.25 -17.34
CA LEU A 217 -10.50 -4.55 -17.02
C LEU A 217 -11.98 -4.45 -16.64
N SER A 218 -12.33 -3.47 -15.79
CA SER A 218 -13.71 -3.17 -15.43
C SER A 218 -14.59 -2.85 -16.65
N SER A 219 -14.03 -2.19 -17.65
CA SER A 219 -14.74 -1.85 -18.89
C SER A 219 -14.91 -3.05 -19.82
N LEU A 220 -13.90 -3.91 -19.89
CA LEU A 220 -14.01 -5.18 -20.61
C LEU A 220 -15.09 -6.07 -20.00
N ILE A 221 -15.18 -6.12 -18.66
CA ILE A 221 -16.23 -6.85 -17.96
C ILE A 221 -17.61 -6.25 -18.27
N PHE A 222 -17.74 -4.92 -18.28
CA PHE A 222 -18.96 -4.24 -18.69
C PHE A 222 -19.36 -4.64 -20.12
N ILE A 223 -18.45 -4.54 -21.09
CA ILE A 223 -18.69 -4.89 -22.50
C ILE A 223 -19.07 -6.37 -22.64
N PHE A 224 -18.33 -7.25 -21.98
CA PHE A 224 -18.57 -8.68 -22.02
C PHE A 224 -19.97 -9.05 -21.49
N LEU A 225 -20.34 -8.51 -20.34
CA LEU A 225 -21.67 -8.74 -19.76
C LEU A 225 -22.78 -8.08 -20.57
N TYR A 226 -22.53 -6.89 -21.14
CA TYR A 226 -23.48 -6.25 -22.03
C TYR A 226 -23.76 -7.09 -23.27
N ILE A 227 -22.74 -7.71 -23.89
CA ILE A 227 -22.93 -8.60 -25.05
C ILE A 227 -23.66 -9.90 -24.67
N LEU A 228 -23.30 -10.50 -23.53
CA LEU A 228 -23.79 -11.81 -23.13
C LEU A 228 -25.21 -11.79 -22.55
N THR A 229 -25.61 -10.65 -21.99
CA THR A 229 -27.00 -10.47 -21.52
C THR A 229 -27.94 -10.39 -22.71
N PRO A 230 -29.09 -11.10 -22.71
CA PRO A 230 -30.06 -10.99 -23.79
C PRO A 230 -30.64 -9.57 -23.85
N GLU A 231 -31.07 -9.14 -25.03
CA GLU A 231 -31.81 -7.89 -25.17
C GLU A 231 -33.15 -7.97 -24.44
N VAL A 232 -33.38 -7.01 -23.55
CA VAL A 232 -34.66 -6.88 -22.85
C VAL A 232 -35.64 -6.25 -23.84
N GLY A 233 -36.55 -7.07 -24.40
CA GLY A 233 -37.58 -6.61 -25.33
C GLY A 233 -37.56 -7.23 -26.74
N ALA A 234 -36.62 -8.12 -27.08
CA ALA A 234 -36.54 -8.74 -28.42
C ALA A 234 -37.71 -9.71 -28.78
N ARG A 235 -38.79 -9.74 -27.99
CA ARG A 235 -39.96 -10.62 -28.16
C ARG A 235 -41.31 -9.95 -27.85
N PHE A 236 -41.42 -8.64 -28.01
CA PHE A 236 -42.71 -7.93 -27.97
C PHE A 236 -42.89 -7.08 -29.20
#